data_AF-A0A2S5R9P0-F1
#
_entry.id   AF-A0A2S5R9P0-F1
#
_cell.length_a   1.000
_cell.length_b   1.000
_cell.length_c   1.000
_cell.angle_alpha   90.00
_cell.angle_beta   90.00
_cell.angle_gamma   90.00
#
_symmetry.space_group_name_H-M   'P 1'
#
loop_
_entity.id
_entity.type
_entity.pdbx_description
1 polymer ?
#
loop_
_entity_poly.entity_id
_entity_poly.type
_entity_poly.pdbx_seq_one_letter_code
_entity_poly.pdbx_strand_id
1 'polypeptide(L)' 'MLGRRNVLTTIPENRSILMDNANFHKGKPMKQIIKDVGHTLLYRSSYSHDLNYIKKK' A
#
# COMPACT_ATOMS: atom_id res chain seq x y z
N MET A 1 -7.70 12.60 -18.66
CA MET A 1 -6.30 12.19 -18.89
C MET A 1 -5.89 11.27 -17.74
N LEU A 2 -6.07 9.94 -17.88
CA LEU A 2 -5.63 8.98 -16.86
C LEU A 2 -4.10 8.90 -16.97
N GLY A 3 -3.38 9.50 -16.02
CA GLY A 3 -1.93 9.54 -15.99
C GLY A 3 -1.33 8.13 -16.01
N ARG A 4 -0.18 7.97 -16.67
CA ARG A 4 0.61 6.74 -16.70
C ARG A 4 0.77 6.20 -15.27
N ARG A 5 0.52 4.90 -15.08
CA ARG A 5 0.77 4.20 -13.81
C ARG A 5 2.28 4.22 -13.54
N ASN A 6 2.74 5.18 -12.73
CA ASN A 6 4.12 5.21 -12.27
C ASN A 6 4.31 4.11 -11.24
N VAL A 7 4.82 2.96 -11.71
CA VAL A 7 5.27 1.89 -10.83
C VAL A 7 6.66 2.25 -10.36
N LEU A 8 6.83 2.40 -9.06
CA LEU A 8 8.16 2.56 -8.46
C LEU A 8 8.77 1.17 -8.34
N THR A 9 9.91 0.94 -8.99
CA THR A 9 10.71 -0.29 -8.83
C THR A 9 11.57 -0.24 -7.56
N THR A 10 11.78 0.96 -7.01
CA THR A 10 12.52 1.21 -5.77
C THR A 10 11.76 2.20 -4.91
N ILE A 11 11.69 1.95 -3.61
CA ILE A 11 11.05 2.85 -2.63
C ILE A 11 12.16 3.68 -1.99
N PRO A 12 12.04 5.02 -1.97
CA PRO A 12 12.98 5.85 -1.21
C PRO A 12 12.98 5.50 0.28
N GLU A 13 14.09 5.74 0.97
CA GLU A 13 14.22 5.46 2.40
C GLU A 13 13.17 6.21 3.26
N ASN A 14 12.81 5.62 4.40
CA ASN A 14 11.95 6.24 5.42
C ASN A 14 10.57 6.71 4.92
N ARG A 15 9.99 6.00 3.94
CA ARG A 15 8.64 6.29 3.42
C ARG A 15 7.54 5.52 4.16
N SER A 16 6.33 6.06 4.07
CA SER A 16 5.12 5.36 4.48
C SER A 16 4.47 4.68 3.27
N ILE A 17 4.15 3.39 3.42
CA ILE A 17 3.48 2.58 2.41
C ILE A 17 2.01 2.48 2.80
N LEU A 18 1.12 2.99 1.95
CA LEU A 18 -0.33 2.87 2.13
C LEU A 18 -0.87 1.72 1.29
N MET A 19 -1.37 0.66 1.94
CA MET A 19 -2.02 -0.47 1.27
C MET A 19 -3.54 -0.43 1.43
N ASP A 20 -4.23 -1.17 0.56
CA ASP A 20 -5.64 -1.47 0.81
C ASP A 20 -5.82 -2.33 2.08
N ASN A 21 -7.05 -2.38 2.58
CA ASN A 21 -7.34 -2.98 3.88
C ASN A 21 -7.56 -4.50 3.81
N ALA A 22 -7.15 -5.18 2.74
CA ALA A 22 -7.39 -6.61 2.59
C ALA A 22 -6.65 -7.43 3.66
N ASN A 23 -7.30 -8.50 4.13
CA ASN A 23 -6.81 -9.31 5.25
C ASN A 23 -5.42 -9.91 4.98
N PHE A 24 -5.09 -10.24 3.73
CA PHE A 24 -3.80 -10.81 3.38
C PHE A 24 -2.63 -9.82 3.46
N HIS A 25 -2.87 -8.50 3.38
CA HIS A 25 -1.82 -7.50 3.60
C HIS A 25 -1.46 -7.28 5.07
N LYS A 26 -2.26 -7.81 6.01
CA LYS A 26 -2.13 -7.56 7.46
C LYS A 26 -1.35 -8.63 8.21
N GLY A 27 -0.82 -9.63 7.51
CA GLY A 27 -0.02 -10.69 8.09
C GLY A 27 1.26 -10.17 8.76
N LYS A 28 1.71 -10.90 9.80
CA LYS A 28 2.97 -10.62 10.51
C LYS A 28 4.19 -10.49 9.57
N PRO A 29 4.37 -11.37 8.55
CA PRO A 29 5.52 -11.26 7.65
C PRO A 29 5.57 -9.93 6.90
N MET A 30 4.44 -9.44 6.39
CA MET A 30 4.36 -8.16 5.68
C MET A 30 4.78 -7.00 6.58
N LYS A 31 4.24 -6.93 7.79
CA LYS A 31 4.59 -5.87 8.75
C LYS A 31 6.07 -5.89 9.12
N GLN A 32 6.65 -7.08 9.28
CA GLN A 32 8.05 -7.24 9.65
C GLN A 32 8.98 -6.77 8.54
N ILE A 33 8.77 -7.23 7.30
CA ILE A 33 9.61 -6.85 6.15
C ILE A 33 9.62 -5.33 5.96
N ILE A 34 8.45 -4.69 6.01
CA ILE A 34 8.35 -3.23 5.84
C ILE A 34 9.06 -2.48 6.99
N LYS A 35 8.96 -2.98 8.22
CA LYS A 35 9.65 -2.38 9.37
C LYS A 35 11.17 -2.56 9.28
N ASP A 36 11.64 -3.74 8.88
CA ASP A 36 13.07 -4.07 8.81
C ASP A 36 13.81 -3.22 7.78
N VAL A 37 13.13 -2.81 6.69
CA VAL A 37 13.67 -1.89 5.69
C VAL A 37 13.49 -0.40 6.05
N GLY A 38 13.05 -0.08 7.27
CA GLY A 38 12.92 1.30 7.75
C GLY A 38 11.69 2.05 7.21
N HIS A 39 10.63 1.34 6.85
CA HIS A 39 9.39 1.96 6.36
C HIS A 39 8.24 1.81 7.35
N THR A 40 7.23 2.68 7.20
CA THR A 40 5.99 2.61 7.98
C THR A 40 4.87 2.02 7.13
N LEU A 41 4.16 1.00 7.64
CA LEU A 41 3.02 0.40 6.95
C LEU A 41 1.70 1.01 7.47
N LEU A 42 0.91 1.56 6.56
CA LEU A 42 -0.43 2.10 6.82
C LEU A 42 -1.46 1.34 6.00
N TYR A 43 -2.67 1.21 6.54
CA TYR A 43 -3.80 0.61 5.83
C TYR A 43 -4.91 1.64 5.69
N ARG A 44 -5.62 1.58 4.58
CA ARG A 44 -6.87 2.34 4.41
C ARG A 44 -7.93 1.89 5.41
N SER A 45 -8.76 2.82 5.87
CA SER A 45 -9.89 2.50 6.73
C SER A 45 -10.86 1.52 6.01
N SER A 46 -11.48 0.64 6.79
CA SER A 46 -12.31 -0.49 6.32
C SER A 46 -13.53 -0.08 5.49
N TYR A 47 -13.90 1.20 5.51
CA TYR A 47 -15.03 1.75 4.77
C TYR A 47 -14.59 2.94 3.91
N SER A 48 -13.75 2.66 2.91
CA SER A 48 -13.54 3.57 1.78
C SER A 48 -13.93 2.84 0.50
N HIS A 49 -15.24 2.60 0.33
CA HIS A 49 -15.81 2.04 -0.90
C HIS A 49 -15.40 2.88 -2.13
N ASP A 50 -15.08 4.17 -1.92
CA ASP A 50 -14.75 5.12 -2.98
C ASP A 50 -13.27 5.18 -3.42
N LEU A 51 -12.29 4.65 -2.68
CA LEU A 51 -10.87 4.84 -3.06
C LEU A 51 -10.23 3.63 -3.77
N ASN A 52 -10.99 2.63 -4.21
CA ASN A 52 -10.43 1.53 -5.00
C ASN A 52 -10.56 1.79 -6.51
N TYR A 53 -9.90 2.85 -7.00
CA TYR A 53 -9.84 3.20 -8.43
C TYR A 53 -9.18 2.13 -9.32
N ILE A 54 -8.62 1.07 -8.71
CA ILE A 54 -7.97 -0.06 -9.40
C ILE A 54 -9.00 -1.08 -9.90
N LYS A 55 -10.25 -1.04 -9.40
CA LYS A 55 -11.36 -1.81 -9.98
C LYS A 55 -12.14 -0.97 -10.98
N LYS A 56 -11.61 -0.79 -12.19
CA LYS A 56 -12.47 -0.64 -13.38
C LYS A 56 -12.56 -2.00 -14.07
N LYS A 57 -13.79 -2.37 -14.40
CA LYS A 57 -14.23 -3.64 -14.99
C LYS A 57 -13.44 -3.99 -16.25
#